data_AF-A0A484X0V0-F1
#
_entry.id   AF-A0A484X0V0-F1
#
_cell.length_a   1.000
_cell.length_b   1.000
_cell.length_c   1.000
_cell.angle_alpha   90.00
_cell.angle_beta   90.00
_cell.angle_gamma   90.00
#
_symmetry.space_group_name_H-M   'P 1'
#
loop_
_entity.id
_entity.type
_entity.pdbx_description
1 polymer ?
#
loop_
_entity_poly.entity_id
_entity_poly.type
_entity_poly.pdbx_seq_one_letter_code
_entity_poly.pdbx_strand_id
1 'polypeptide(L)'
;MAVKNCIRNCPYGAPHFNEETQKAEKCSMCYERLDIGMNPACVNACPVGALTLIDLDADPLPNNAVQYPPGFPHMPQLNPGTRFILARQPKQPGDK
;
A
#
# COMPACT_ATOMS: atom_id res chain seq x y z
N MET A 1 27.17 3.82 10.33
CA MET A 1 26.53 3.04 9.25
C MET A 1 25.18 2.42 9.67
N ALA A 2 24.25 3.19 10.27
CA ALA A 2 22.96 2.66 10.74
C ALA A 2 21.79 2.92 9.76
N VAL A 3 21.87 3.95 8.92
CA VAL A 3 20.75 4.44 8.09
C VAL A 3 20.29 3.44 7.02
N LYS A 4 21.17 2.55 6.55
CA LYS A 4 20.85 1.59 5.48
C LYS A 4 20.31 0.25 5.98
N ASN A 5 20.23 0.02 7.29
CA ASN A 5 19.78 -1.27 7.81
C ASN A 5 18.28 -1.49 7.64
N CYS A 6 17.46 -0.45 7.87
CA CYS A 6 16.01 -0.51 7.63
C CYS A 6 15.67 -0.75 6.14
N ILE A 7 16.46 -0.16 5.24
CA ILE A 7 16.32 -0.34 3.79
C ILE A 7 16.58 -1.80 3.41
N ARG A 8 17.71 -2.38 3.87
CA ARG A 8 18.07 -3.77 3.55
C ARG A 8 17.12 -4.82 4.13
N ASN A 9 16.58 -4.57 5.32
CA ASN A 9 15.77 -5.56 6.02
C ASN A 9 14.29 -5.54 5.63
N CYS A 10 13.79 -4.50 4.95
CA CYS A 10 12.40 -4.45 4.55
C CYS A 10 12.16 -5.41 3.36
N PRO A 11 11.37 -6.48 3.51
CA PRO A 11 11.16 -7.45 2.43
C PRO A 11 10.32 -6.88 1.28
N TYR A 12 9.66 -5.73 1.51
CA TYR A 12 8.86 -5.03 0.52
C TYR A 12 9.63 -3.93 -0.22
N GLY A 13 10.89 -3.67 0.17
CA GLY A 13 11.69 -2.60 -0.42
C GLY A 13 11.08 -1.19 -0.27
N ALA A 14 10.22 -0.98 0.72
CA ALA A 14 9.45 0.27 0.86
C ALA A 14 10.28 1.50 1.29
N PRO A 15 11.33 1.37 2.13
CA PRO A 15 12.20 2.50 2.45
C PRO A 15 13.27 2.73 1.37
N HIS A 16 13.48 3.98 0.99
CA HIS A 16 14.51 4.44 0.07
C HIS A 16 15.50 5.39 0.75
N PHE A 17 16.73 5.47 0.25
CA PHE A 17 17.72 6.42 0.78
C PHE A 17 17.66 7.72 -0.03
N ASN A 18 17.48 8.84 0.65
CA ASN A 18 17.59 10.16 0.07
C ASN A 18 19.04 10.65 0.22
N GLU A 19 19.72 10.85 -0.91
CA GLU A 19 21.12 11.29 -0.95
C GLU A 19 21.31 12.76 -0.56
N GLU A 20 20.29 13.60 -0.73
CA GLU A 20 20.37 15.01 -0.35
C GLU A 20 20.21 15.18 1.16
N THR A 21 19.22 14.51 1.75
CA THR A 21 18.93 14.63 3.20
C THR A 21 19.75 13.65 4.04
N GLN A 22 20.44 12.70 3.41
CA GLN A 22 21.18 11.60 4.04
C GLN A 22 20.29 10.75 4.99
N LYS A 23 18.99 10.67 4.71
CA LYS A 23 17.99 9.95 5.53
C LYS A 23 17.31 8.85 4.72
N ALA A 24 16.83 7.83 5.43
CA ALA A 24 15.92 6.85 4.87
C ALA A 24 14.49 7.40 4.92
N GLU A 25 13.79 7.36 3.80
CA GLU A 25 12.44 7.86 3.63
C GLU A 25 11.53 6.70 3.18
N LYS A 26 10.28 6.72 3.60
CA LYS A 26 9.25 5.75 3.21
C LYS A 26 7.91 6.44 3.16
N CYS A 27 6.89 5.78 2.60
CA CYS A 27 5.51 6.23 2.72
C CYS A 27 5.16 6.50 4.20
N SER A 28 4.71 7.72 4.47
CA SER A 28 4.28 8.21 5.79
C SER A 28 2.77 8.16 5.96
N MET A 29 2.06 7.54 5.01
CA MET A 29 0.60 7.56 4.91
C MET A 29 0.01 8.98 4.85
N CYS A 30 0.80 9.96 4.38
CA CYS A 30 0.37 11.36 4.29
C CYS A 30 -0.19 11.91 5.62
N TYR A 31 0.42 11.58 6.76
CA TYR A 31 -0.07 11.99 8.09
C TYR A 31 -0.41 13.49 8.17
N GLU A 32 0.42 14.37 7.61
CA GLU A 32 0.19 15.82 7.57
C GLU A 32 -1.11 16.22 6.84
N ARG A 33 -1.51 15.46 5.82
CA ARG A 33 -2.78 15.66 5.09
C ARG A 33 -3.95 15.12 5.90
N LEU A 34 -3.77 13.95 6.52
CA LEU A 34 -4.79 13.33 7.35
C LEU A 34 -5.13 14.21 8.56
N ASP A 35 -4.14 14.85 9.18
CA ASP A 35 -4.31 15.74 10.34
C ASP A 35 -5.22 16.95 10.04
N ILE A 36 -5.27 17.39 8.79
CA ILE A 36 -6.16 18.48 8.33
C ILE A 36 -7.40 17.98 7.58
N GLY A 37 -7.73 16.69 7.71
CA GLY A 37 -8.93 16.08 7.14
C GLY A 37 -8.87 15.87 5.62
N MET A 38 -7.69 15.91 5.01
CA MET A 38 -7.51 15.65 3.59
C MET A 38 -7.11 14.20 3.32
N ASN A 39 -7.58 13.66 2.19
CA ASN A 39 -7.17 12.34 1.72
C ASN A 39 -5.66 12.30 1.37
N PRO A 40 -5.02 11.12 1.47
CA PRO A 40 -3.66 10.91 1.00
C PRO A 40 -3.48 11.34 -0.46
N ALA A 41 -2.29 11.84 -0.79
CA ALA A 41 -2.02 12.39 -2.12
C ALA A 41 -2.25 11.37 -3.24
N CYS A 42 -1.80 10.13 -3.04
CA CYS A 42 -1.98 9.04 -4.01
C CYS A 42 -3.45 8.65 -4.21
N VAL A 43 -4.27 8.68 -3.16
CA VAL A 43 -5.71 8.42 -3.22
C VAL A 43 -6.40 9.52 -4.03
N ASN A 44 -6.12 10.80 -3.70
CA ASN A 44 -6.74 11.93 -4.36
C ASN A 44 -6.30 12.12 -5.82
N ALA A 45 -5.08 11.72 -6.16
CA ALA A 45 -4.54 11.86 -7.52
C ALA A 45 -5.00 10.77 -8.49
N CYS A 46 -5.57 9.66 -7.99
CA CYS A 46 -5.91 8.51 -8.84
C CYS A 46 -7.20 8.77 -9.64
N PRO A 47 -7.16 8.93 -10.98
CA PRO A 47 -8.35 9.28 -11.76
C PRO A 47 -9.36 8.14 -11.85
N VAL A 48 -8.91 6.89 -11.69
CA VAL A 48 -9.74 5.68 -11.77
C VAL A 48 -10.21 5.18 -10.40
N GLY A 49 -9.79 5.82 -9.31
CA GLY A 49 -10.18 5.42 -7.95
C GLY A 49 -9.63 4.05 -7.52
N ALA A 50 -8.39 3.71 -7.89
CA ALA A 50 -7.79 2.42 -7.56
C ALA A 50 -7.32 2.29 -6.10
N LEU A 51 -7.17 3.41 -5.38
CA LEU A 51 -6.66 3.47 -4.02
C LEU A 51 -7.72 4.08 -3.10
N THR A 52 -7.93 3.46 -1.94
CA THR A 52 -8.86 3.94 -0.91
C THR A 52 -8.19 3.79 0.45
N LEU A 53 -8.36 4.79 1.32
CA LEU A 53 -8.00 4.68 2.73
C LEU A 53 -9.20 4.15 3.51
N ILE A 54 -8.96 3.13 4.33
CA ILE A 54 -9.96 2.50 5.20
C ILE A 54 -9.39 2.33 6.61
N ASP A 55 -10.26 2.26 7.59
CA ASP A 55 -9.96 1.73 8.91
C ASP A 55 -10.06 0.20 8.89
N LEU A 56 -8.95 -0.51 9.13
CA LEU A 56 -8.93 -1.97 9.05
C LEU A 56 -9.74 -2.66 10.15
N ASP A 57 -10.00 -1.98 11.26
CA ASP A 57 -10.74 -2.52 12.40
C ASP A 57 -12.24 -2.19 12.29
N ALA A 58 -12.59 -1.04 11.69
CA ALA A 58 -13.99 -0.59 11.60
C ALA A 58 -14.64 -0.85 10.24
N ASP A 59 -13.89 -0.78 9.13
CA ASP A 59 -14.46 -0.84 7.78
C ASP A 59 -14.49 -2.28 7.23
N PRO A 60 -15.57 -2.69 6.54
CA PRO A 60 -15.63 -4.00 5.92
C PRO A 60 -14.70 -4.08 4.70
N LEU A 61 -13.90 -5.15 4.64
CA LEU A 61 -13.09 -5.45 3.46
C LEU A 61 -13.94 -6.01 2.32
N PRO A 62 -13.67 -5.63 1.05
CA PRO A 62 -14.27 -6.31 -0.09
C PRO A 62 -13.98 -7.82 -0.09
N ASN A 63 -14.94 -8.64 -0.53
CA ASN A 63 -14.80 -10.10 -0.55
C ASN A 63 -13.61 -10.61 -1.38
N ASN A 64 -13.16 -9.83 -2.37
CA ASN A 64 -12.01 -10.15 -3.21
C ASN A 64 -10.71 -9.41 -2.79
N ALA A 65 -10.70 -8.82 -1.59
CA ALA A 65 -9.51 -8.23 -1.02
C ALA A 65 -8.58 -9.32 -0.47
N VAL A 66 -7.31 -9.26 -0.85
CA VAL A 66 -6.26 -10.16 -0.40
C VAL A 66 -5.09 -9.37 0.15
N GLN A 67 -4.38 -9.93 1.13
CA GLN A 67 -3.19 -9.29 1.69
C GLN A 67 -1.92 -9.57 0.87
N TYR A 68 -1.88 -10.72 0.20
CA TYR A 68 -0.72 -11.19 -0.57
C TYR A 68 -1.16 -11.60 -1.98
N PRO A 69 -1.21 -10.67 -2.96
CA PRO A 69 -1.51 -11.01 -4.34
C PRO A 69 -0.34 -11.79 -5.00
N PRO A 70 -0.59 -12.47 -6.13
CA PRO A 70 0.47 -13.18 -6.86
C PRO A 70 1.66 -12.27 -7.16
N GLY A 71 2.87 -12.73 -6.83
CA GLY A 71 4.11 -11.96 -7.02
C GLY A 71 4.49 -11.01 -5.87
N PHE A 72 3.63 -10.84 -4.86
CA PHE A 72 3.96 -10.04 -3.68
C PHE A 72 4.61 -10.92 -2.58
N PRO A 73 5.64 -10.42 -1.85
CA PRO A 73 6.28 -11.18 -0.78
C PRO A 73 5.29 -11.63 0.31
N HIS A 74 5.19 -12.94 0.51
CA HIS A 74 4.31 -13.52 1.53
C HIS A 74 5.01 -13.55 2.90
N MET A 75 4.75 -12.53 3.72
CA MET A 75 5.34 -12.38 5.06
C MET A 75 4.22 -12.24 6.13
N PRO A 76 3.69 -13.36 6.65
CA PRO A 76 2.61 -13.36 7.66
C PRO A 76 2.98 -12.64 8.96
N GLN A 77 4.24 -12.73 9.36
CA GLN A 77 4.74 -12.20 10.63
C GLN A 77 4.69 -10.67 10.68
N LEU A 78 4.74 -10.00 9.51
CA LEU A 78 4.75 -8.54 9.43
C LEU A 78 3.35 -7.93 9.33
N ASN A 79 2.33 -8.76 9.04
CA ASN A 79 0.93 -8.36 8.88
C ASN A 79 0.73 -6.98 8.22
N PRO A 80 1.17 -6.79 6.95
CA PRO A 80 1.06 -5.49 6.28
C PRO A 80 -0.38 -4.99 6.24
N GLY A 81 -0.59 -3.69 6.47
CA GLY A 81 -1.91 -3.07 6.47
C GLY A 81 -2.54 -2.90 5.06
N THR A 82 -1.73 -2.97 4.00
CA THR A 82 -2.25 -2.85 2.63
C THR A 82 -3.09 -4.06 2.26
N ARG A 83 -4.24 -3.82 1.63
CA ARG A 83 -5.11 -4.84 1.04
C ARG A 83 -5.20 -4.60 -0.47
N PHE A 84 -5.13 -5.67 -1.24
CA PHE A 84 -5.16 -5.63 -2.71
C PHE A 84 -6.47 -6.22 -3.21
N ILE A 85 -7.13 -5.54 -4.13
CA ILE A 85 -8.31 -6.06 -4.80
C ILE A 85 -7.83 -6.82 -6.03
N LEU A 86 -8.09 -8.13 -6.10
CA LEU A 86 -7.70 -8.91 -7.27
C LEU A 86 -8.50 -8.48 -8.50
N ALA A 87 -7.79 -8.28 -9.62
CA ALA A 87 -8.40 -7.95 -10.89
C ALA A 87 -9.37 -9.07 -11.30
N ARG A 88 -10.61 -8.71 -11.59
CA ARG A 88 -11.57 -9.64 -12.19
C ARG A 88 -11.23 -9.75 -13.67
N GLN A 89 -11.12 -10.98 -14.18
CA GLN A 89 -11.08 -11.17 -15.63
C GLN A 89 -12.38 -10.62 -16.24
N PRO A 90 -12.30 -9.80 -17.30
CA PRO A 90 -13.51 -9.35 -17.99
C PRO A 90 -14.28 -10.58 -18.47
N LYS A 91 -15.60 -10.61 -18.24
CA LYS A 91 -16.44 -11.68 -18.78
C LYS A 91 -16.26 -11.70 -20.29
N GLN A 92 -15.86 -12.83 -20.87
CA GLN A 92 -15.80 -12.92 -22.32
C GLN A 92 -17.23 -12.90 -22.88
N PRO A 93 -17.46 -12.37 -24.10
CA PRO A 93 -18.76 -12.43 -24.74
C PRO A 93 -19.09 -13.91 -25.05
N GLY A 94 -19.69 -14.62 -24.09
CA GLY A 94 -19.94 -16.05 -24.13
C GLY A 94 -19.99 -16.74 -22.76
N ASP A 95 -19.38 -16.15 -21.73
CA ASP A 95 -19.51 -16.63 -20.36
C ASP A 95 -20.87 -16.18 -19.79
N LYS A 96 -21.76 -17.14 -19.50
CA LYS A 96 -23.02 -16.89 -18.77
C LYS A 96 -22.71 -16.37 -17.36
#